data_AF-A0A6B2LW13-F1
#
_entry.id   AF-A0A6B2LW13-F1
#
_cell.length_a   1.000
_cell.length_b   1.000
_cell.length_c   1.000
_cell.angle_alpha   90.00
_cell.angle_beta   90.00
_cell.angle_gamma   90.00
#
_symmetry.space_group_name_H-M   'P 1'
#
loop_
_entity.id
_entity.type
_entity.pdbx_description
1 polymer ?
#
loop_
_entity_poly.entity_id
_entity_poly.type
_entity_poly.pdbx_seq_one_letter_code
_entity_poly.pdbx_strand_id
1 'polypeptide(L)' 'MQGITENNNLVVIAATNLPELIDPALLRPGRFDRLIYVPPPDDLSRREIFRNILSKLAVEKELLEIPYLNTIAEQTKNA' A
#
# COMPACT_ATOMS: atom_id res chain seq x y z
N MET A 1 -3.39 -14.56 21.47
CA MET A 1 -4.47 -15.30 20.80
C MET A 1 -4.41 -16.75 21.25
N GLN A 2 -5.13 -17.09 22.30
CA GLN A 2 -5.44 -18.45 22.73
C GLN A 2 -6.89 -18.36 23.23
N GLY A 3 -7.81 -19.00 22.52
CA GLY A 3 -9.25 -18.95 22.84
C GLY A 3 -10.18 -18.44 21.73
N ILE A 4 -9.70 -18.17 20.52
CA ILE A 4 -10.58 -18.09 19.34
C ILE A 4 -10.59 -19.50 18.75
N THR A 5 -11.66 -20.23 19.00
CA THR A 5 -12.06 -21.40 18.21
C THR A 5 -11.86 -21.07 16.74
N GLU A 6 -11.31 -22.01 15.95
CA GLU A 6 -11.00 -21.87 14.52
C GLU A 6 -12.20 -21.33 13.72
N ASN A 7 -12.36 -20.01 13.74
CA ASN A 7 -13.34 -19.31 12.94
C ASN A 7 -12.67 -19.15 11.58
N ASN A 8 -12.80 -20.15 10.72
CA ASN A 8 -12.25 -20.20 9.36
C ASN A 8 -12.67 -19.04 8.44
N ASN A 9 -13.47 -18.09 8.94
CA ASN A 9 -13.98 -16.93 8.22
C ASN A 9 -13.42 -15.59 8.73
N LEU A 10 -12.46 -15.58 9.68
CA LEU A 10 -11.86 -14.34 10.19
C LEU A 10 -10.47 -14.12 9.59
N VAL A 11 -10.29 -12.98 8.92
CA VAL A 11 -8.98 -12.49 8.48
C VAL A 11 -8.61 -11.26 9.30
N VAL A 12 -7.43 -11.26 9.89
CA VAL A 12 -6.89 -10.11 10.64
C VAL A 12 -5.77 -9.47 9.82
N ILE A 13 -5.88 -8.17 9.57
CA ILE A 13 -4.86 -7.35 8.92
C ILE A 13 -4.37 -6.31 9.92
N ALA A 14 -3.06 -6.16 10.03
CA ALA A 14 -2.40 -5.15 10.86
C ALA A 14 -1.36 -4.40 10.02
N ALA A 15 -1.12 -3.13 10.36
CA ALA A 15 -0.09 -2.30 9.74
C ALA A 15 0.72 -1.62 10.85
N THR A 16 2.04 -1.56 10.68
CA THR A 16 2.95 -0.83 11.57
C THR A 16 4.06 -0.19 10.74
N ASN A 17 4.55 0.96 11.19
CA ASN A 17 5.76 1.59 10.69
C ASN A 17 7.03 1.14 11.46
N LEU A 18 6.86 0.40 12.56
CA LEU A 18 7.94 -0.09 13.44
C LEU A 18 7.81 -1.62 13.60
N PRO A 19 8.14 -2.42 12.57
CA PRO A 19 8.02 -3.88 12.61
C PRO A 19 8.92 -4.54 13.67
N GLU A 20 10.06 -3.92 14.00
CA GLU A 20 11.02 -4.41 14.99
C GLU A 20 10.51 -4.33 16.44
N LEU A 21 9.49 -3.52 16.71
CA LEU A 21 8.88 -3.41 18.04
C LEU A 21 7.73 -4.39 18.28
N ILE A 22 7.37 -5.19 17.27
CA ILE A 22 6.32 -6.20 17.42
C ILE A 22 6.80 -7.31 18.35
N ASP A 23 5.97 -7.70 19.32
CA ASP A 23 6.22 -8.86 20.17
C ASP A 23 6.46 -10.11 19.30
N PRO A 24 7.64 -10.78 19.39
CA PRO A 24 7.96 -11.97 18.61
C PRO A 24 6.94 -13.11 18.77
N ALA A 25 6.19 -13.15 19.88
CA ALA A 25 5.11 -14.10 20.06
C ALA A 25 4.01 -13.91 19.02
N LEU A 26 3.72 -12.69 18.57
CA LEU A 26 2.67 -12.41 17.58
C LEU A 26 3.06 -12.83 16.15
N LEU A 27 4.35 -12.99 15.87
CA LEU A 27 4.90 -13.41 14.58
C LEU A 27 5.01 -14.93 14.43
N ARG A 28 4.63 -15.69 15.46
CA ARG A 28 4.62 -17.16 15.41
C ARG A 28 3.46 -17.66 14.54
N PRO A 29 3.63 -18.82 13.86
CA PRO A 29 2.57 -19.44 13.07
C PRO A 29 1.22 -19.53 13.81
N GLY A 30 0.11 -19.26 13.11
CA GLY A 30 -1.24 -19.16 13.64
C GLY A 30 -1.64 -17.76 14.14
N ARG A 31 -0.84 -16.71 13.87
CA ARG A 31 -1.10 -15.31 14.26
C ARG A 31 -0.82 -14.38 13.08
N PHE A 32 0.21 -13.54 13.12
CA PHE A 32 0.65 -12.72 11.98
C PHE A 32 1.67 -13.47 11.15
N ASP A 33 1.19 -14.49 10.44
CA ASP A 33 2.03 -15.45 9.71
C ASP A 33 2.58 -14.89 8.39
N ARG A 34 1.94 -13.84 7.87
CA ARG A 34 2.29 -13.18 6.61
C ARG A 34 2.69 -11.75 6.87
N LEU A 35 3.97 -11.45 6.67
CA LEU A 35 4.51 -10.11 6.65
C LEU A 35 4.62 -9.64 5.20
N ILE A 36 3.96 -8.53 4.88
CA ILE A 36 4.00 -7.91 3.56
C ILE A 36 4.70 -6.56 3.71
N TYR A 37 5.87 -6.42 3.08
CA TYR A 37 6.55 -5.15 2.99
C TYR A 37 5.93 -4.32 1.85
N VAL A 38 5.59 -3.07 2.16
CA VAL A 38 5.06 -2.10 1.18
C VAL A 38 6.16 -1.07 0.92
N PRO A 39 6.90 -1.16 -0.20
CA PRO A 39 7.91 -0.17 -0.54
C PRO A 39 7.28 1.13 -1.03
N PRO A 40 8.05 2.23 -1.08
CA PRO A 40 7.69 3.41 -1.86
C PRO A 40 7.36 3.03 -3.32
N PRO A 41 6.39 3.70 -3.95
CA PRO A 41 5.95 3.38 -5.31
C PRO A 41 7.05 3.68 -6.34
N ASP A 42 7.20 2.79 -7.31
CA ASP A 42 8.06 3.00 -8.48
C ASP A 42 7.42 3.98 -9.49
N ASP A 43 8.14 4.28 -10.58
CA ASP A 43 7.71 5.26 -11.60
C ASP A 43 6.37 4.86 -12.26
N LEU A 44 6.16 3.57 -12.50
CA LEU A 44 4.92 3.05 -13.07
C LEU A 44 3.77 3.22 -12.07
N SER A 45 3.99 2.80 -10.82
CA SER A 45 3.03 2.87 -9.73
C SER A 45 2.63 4.30 -9.42
N ARG A 46 3.58 5.25 -9.39
CA ARG A 46 3.27 6.68 -9.20
C ARG A 46 2.37 7.23 -10.29
N ARG A 47 2.61 6.86 -11.56
CA ARG A 47 1.74 7.26 -12.68
C ARG A 47 0.33 6.73 -12.53
N GLU A 48 0.18 5.45 -12.15
CA GLU A 48 -1.14 4.85 -11.94
C GLU A 48 -1.86 5.46 -10.73
N ILE A 49 -1.13 5.77 -9.65
CA ILE A 49 -1.68 6.50 -8.49
C ILE A 49 -2.25 7.85 -8.95
N PHE A 50 -1.45 8.65 -9.68
CA PHE A 50 -1.92 9.93 -10.21
C PHE A 50 -3.10 9.78 -11.17
N ARG A 51 -3.03 8.86 -12.11
CA ARG A 51 -4.12 8.58 -13.05
C ARG A 51 -5.42 8.24 -12.32
N ASN A 52 -5.35 7.37 -11.32
CA ASN A 52 -6.52 6.94 -10.54
C ASN A 52 -7.14 8.11 -9.77
N ILE A 53 -6.32 8.92 -9.10
CA ILE A 53 -6.80 10.08 -8.33
C ILE A 53 -7.37 11.15 -9.26
N LEU A 54 -6.62 11.56 -10.29
CA LEU A 54 -7.03 12.62 -11.21
C LEU A 54 -8.27 12.25 -12.02
N SER A 55 -8.45 10.97 -12.39
CA SER A 55 -9.64 10.52 -13.11
C SER A 55 -10.95 10.70 -12.35
N LYS A 56 -10.89 10.85 -11.02
CA LYS A 56 -12.04 11.09 -10.14
C LYS A 56 -12.32 12.58 -9.91
N LEU A 57 -11.42 13.45 -10.35
CA LEU A 57 -11.53 14.89 -10.23
C LEU A 57 -12.02 15.50 -11.55
N ALA A 58 -12.64 16.68 -11.49
CA ALA A 58 -13.02 17.44 -12.67
C ALA A 58 -11.79 18.13 -13.27
N VAL A 59 -10.90 17.35 -13.87
CA VAL A 59 -9.70 17.82 -14.57
C VAL A 59 -9.88 17.75 -16.08
N GLU A 60 -9.10 18.55 -16.79
CA GLU A 60 -8.99 18.46 -18.24
C GLU A 60 -8.47 17.08 -18.63
N LYS A 61 -9.05 16.48 -19.68
CA LYS A 61 -8.70 15.11 -20.11
C LYS A 61 -7.23 14.99 -20.53
N GLU A 62 -6.65 16.08 -21.01
CA GLU A 62 -5.25 16.17 -21.40
C GLU A 62 -4.30 15.83 -20.23
N LEU A 63 -4.68 16.17 -18.98
CA LEU A 63 -3.89 15.86 -17.79
C LEU A 63 -3.84 14.37 -17.45
N LEU A 64 -4.73 13.56 -18.04
CA LEU A 64 -4.72 12.10 -17.90
C LEU A 64 -3.83 11.42 -18.96
N GLU A 65 -3.23 12.18 -19.87
CA GLU A 65 -2.30 11.66 -20.86
C GLU A 65 -0.94 11.36 -20.26
N ILE A 66 -0.29 10.33 -20.82
CA ILE A 66 1.01 9.81 -20.34
C ILE A 66 2.09 10.90 -20.23
N PRO A 67 2.23 11.86 -21.17
CA PRO A 67 3.28 12.88 -21.08
C PRO A 67 3.21 13.69 -19.78
N TYR A 68 2.02 14.18 -19.42
CA TYR A 68 1.81 14.96 -18.20
C TYR A 68 1.98 14.11 -16.94
N LEU A 69 1.44 12.89 -16.95
CA LEU A 69 1.59 11.95 -15.83
C LEU A 69 3.05 11.58 -15.57
N ASN A 70 3.87 11.47 -16.62
CA ASN A 70 5.32 11.24 -16.48
C ASN A 70 5.99 12.43 -15.79
N THR A 71 5.70 13.66 -16.22
CA THR A 71 6.30 14.88 -15.64
C THR A 71 6.03 14.99 -14.14
N ILE A 72 4.77 14.80 -13.70
CA ILE A 72 4.42 14.88 -12.28
C ILE A 72 5.00 13.69 -11.48
N ALA A 73 5.06 12.49 -12.07
CA ALA A 73 5.63 11.32 -11.42
C ALA A 73 7.16 11.40 -11.28
N GLU A 74 7.83 12.15 -12.15
CA GLU A 74 9.27 12.44 -12.07
C GLU A 74 9.57 13.52 -11.04
N GLN A 75 8.79 14.60 -11.00
CA GLN A 75 8.97 15.69 -10.03
C GLN A 75 8.80 15.23 -8.57
N THR A 76 8.00 14.18 -8.35
CA THR A 76 7.71 13.62 -7.01
C THR A 76 8.70 12.55 -6.55
N LYS A 77 9.77 12.27 -7.33
CA LYS A 77 10.83 11.31 -6.95
C LYS A 77 11.64 11.71 -5.72
N ASN A 78 11.67 12.99 -5.37
CA ASN A 78 12.56 13.57 -4.36
C ASN A 78 11.83 14.06 -3.09
N ALA A 79 10.58 13.63 -2.88
CA ALA A 79 9.79 13.99 -1.71
C ALA A 79 9.89 12.94 -0.59
#